data_AF-A0A8J2KNG5-F1
#
_entry.id   AF-A0A8J2KNG5-F1
#
_cell.length_a   1.000
_cell.length_b   1.000
_cell.length_c   1.000
_cell.angle_alpha   90.00
_cell.angle_beta   90.00
_cell.angle_gamma   90.00
#
_symmetry.space_group_name_H-M   'P 1'
#
loop_
_entity.id
_entity.type
_entity.pdbx_description
1 polymer ?
#
loop_
_entity_poly.entity_id
_entity_poly.type
_entity_poly.pdbx_seq_one_letter_code
_entity_poly.pdbx_strand_id
1 'polypeptide(L)'
;SVRTACEIYEATRYVTGAKEFNTAAFEFILRNAMKVFQDNSFVKLSTAAVAEILSRDDISVHSEVDIFDAMLRWHHTDEDAYLIGTSTKTRNLRKCIKESVLNCIRFPNFEPFVYCGLIQRWRILSKDEEDYLYSIWAGTSESETNERLKSRPFLKNSPRTYIKRPASTQNVLRLRSADLKATPSNNSDLLKMDYSKVEFKMNQKQIETQTQQAADSDKEWNTLRKDF
;
A
#
# COMPACT_ATOMS: atom_id res chain seq x y z
N SER A 1 10.06 26.45 -6.57
CA SER A 1 10.25 25.83 -5.23
C SER A 1 9.10 24.87 -4.97
N VAL A 2 9.33 23.77 -4.24
CA VAL A 2 8.30 22.77 -3.88
C VAL A 2 7.12 23.42 -3.15
N ARG A 3 7.41 24.25 -2.14
CA ARG A 3 6.42 25.01 -1.39
C ARG A 3 5.49 25.81 -2.29
N THR A 4 6.09 26.63 -3.16
CA THR A 4 5.34 27.49 -4.10
C THR A 4 4.48 26.68 -5.06
N ALA A 5 4.94 25.51 -5.50
CA ALA A 5 4.15 24.66 -6.39
C ALA A 5 2.88 24.14 -5.69
N CYS A 6 2.97 23.69 -4.43
CA CYS A 6 1.80 23.30 -3.64
C CYS A 6 0.83 24.47 -3.42
N GLU A 7 1.35 25.63 -3.06
CA GLU A 7 0.54 26.84 -2.83
C GLU A 7 -0.18 27.29 -4.11
N ILE A 8 0.53 27.33 -5.26
CA ILE A 8 -0.06 27.66 -6.56
C ILE A 8 -1.11 26.61 -6.95
N TYR A 9 -0.80 25.31 -6.81
CA TYR A 9 -1.73 24.25 -7.17
C TYR A 9 -3.05 24.35 -6.39
N GLU A 10 -2.98 24.54 -5.08
CA GLU A 10 -4.18 24.68 -4.25
C GLU A 10 -4.95 25.96 -4.59
N ALA A 11 -4.27 27.10 -4.69
CA ALA A 11 -4.91 28.40 -4.94
C ALA A 11 -5.56 28.51 -6.32
N THR A 12 -5.00 27.86 -7.34
CA THR A 12 -5.49 27.96 -8.73
C THR A 12 -6.52 26.90 -9.10
N ARG A 13 -6.76 25.91 -8.23
CA ARG A 13 -7.61 24.73 -8.49
C ARG A 13 -9.04 25.09 -8.92
N TYR A 14 -9.58 26.19 -8.40
CA TYR A 14 -10.96 26.62 -8.64
C TYR A 14 -11.05 27.90 -9.48
N VAL A 15 -9.92 28.39 -10.02
CA VAL A 15 -9.86 29.65 -10.77
C VAL A 15 -9.85 29.35 -12.26
N THR A 16 -10.97 29.64 -12.94
CA THR A 16 -11.19 29.32 -14.36
C THR A 16 -10.11 29.87 -15.29
N GLY A 17 -9.55 31.04 -14.99
CA GLY A 17 -8.49 31.68 -15.79
C GLY A 17 -7.06 31.20 -15.50
N ALA A 18 -6.85 30.32 -14.52
CA ALA A 18 -5.51 29.92 -14.05
C ALA A 18 -5.18 28.45 -14.36
N LYS A 19 -5.89 27.82 -15.29
CA LYS A 19 -5.75 26.39 -15.63
C LYS A 19 -4.33 26.01 -16.04
N GLU A 20 -3.63 26.87 -16.77
CA GLU A 20 -2.25 26.63 -17.21
C GLU A 20 -1.28 26.59 -16.02
N PHE A 21 -1.42 27.54 -15.08
CA PHE A 21 -0.63 27.57 -13.85
C PHE A 21 -0.93 26.36 -12.97
N ASN A 22 -2.20 25.97 -12.87
CA ASN A 22 -2.60 24.78 -12.11
C ASN A 22 -1.96 23.52 -12.70
N THR A 23 -2.06 23.34 -14.01
CA THR A 23 -1.47 22.20 -14.74
C THR A 23 0.06 22.17 -14.55
N ALA A 24 0.73 23.30 -14.75
CA ALA A 24 2.19 23.39 -14.59
C ALA A 24 2.64 23.09 -13.15
N ALA A 25 1.92 23.60 -12.15
CA ALA A 25 2.20 23.32 -10.75
C ALA A 25 1.95 21.84 -10.40
N PHE A 26 0.88 21.26 -10.93
CA PHE A 26 0.56 19.85 -10.74
C PHE A 26 1.63 18.94 -11.36
N GLU A 27 2.03 19.18 -12.61
CA GLU A 27 3.12 18.43 -13.25
C GLU A 27 4.44 18.55 -12.47
N PHE A 28 4.75 19.75 -11.99
CA PHE A 28 5.93 19.97 -11.16
C PHE A 28 5.88 19.12 -9.87
N ILE A 29 4.72 19.07 -9.22
CA ILE A 29 4.49 18.24 -8.03
C ILE A 29 4.73 16.77 -8.35
N LEU A 30 4.13 16.24 -9.42
CA LEU A 30 4.27 14.82 -9.79
C LEU A 30 5.72 14.43 -10.08
N ARG A 31 6.47 15.28 -10.81
CA ARG A 31 7.88 15.03 -11.12
C ARG A 31 8.79 15.10 -9.89
N ASN A 32 8.40 15.87 -8.87
CA ASN A 32 9.17 16.10 -7.65
C ASN A 32 8.52 15.47 -6.40
N ALA A 33 7.65 14.47 -6.57
CA ALA A 33 6.77 13.97 -5.53
C ALA A 33 7.51 13.59 -4.24
N MET A 34 8.66 12.90 -4.33
CA MET A 34 9.46 12.56 -3.15
C MET A 34 9.87 13.78 -2.31
N LYS A 35 10.22 14.91 -2.95
CA LYS A 35 10.55 16.16 -2.24
C LYS A 35 9.30 16.83 -1.70
N VAL A 36 8.21 16.81 -2.47
CA VAL A 36 6.90 17.36 -2.07
C VAL A 36 6.38 16.65 -0.82
N PHE A 37 6.41 15.32 -0.81
CA PHE A 37 5.93 14.49 0.30
C PHE A 37 6.70 14.71 1.61
N GLN A 38 7.88 15.30 1.56
CA GLN A 38 8.71 15.66 2.73
C GLN A 38 8.57 17.13 3.13
N ASP A 39 7.97 17.99 2.29
CA ASP A 39 7.78 19.41 2.57
C ASP A 39 6.52 19.66 3.41
N ASN A 40 6.55 20.70 4.25
CA ASN A 40 5.40 21.10 5.07
C ASN A 40 4.29 21.79 4.26
N SER A 41 4.50 22.06 2.97
CA SER A 41 3.43 22.54 2.09
C SER A 41 2.46 21.43 1.70
N PHE A 42 2.92 20.18 1.59
CA PHE A 42 2.09 19.05 1.19
C PHE A 42 1.01 18.73 2.22
N VAL A 43 1.37 18.80 3.50
CA VAL A 43 0.45 18.55 4.63
C VAL A 43 -0.69 19.59 4.72
N LYS A 44 -0.54 20.74 4.06
CA LYS A 44 -1.56 21.81 4.02
C LYS A 44 -2.52 21.68 2.84
N LEU A 45 -2.29 20.74 1.93
CA LEU A 45 -3.15 20.52 0.77
C LEU A 45 -4.51 19.96 1.21
N SER A 46 -5.56 20.33 0.48
CA SER A 46 -6.89 19.78 0.73
C SER A 46 -6.94 18.28 0.46
N THR A 47 -7.92 17.59 1.06
CA THR A 47 -8.15 16.15 0.80
C THR A 47 -8.31 15.86 -0.69
N ALA A 48 -8.99 16.74 -1.44
CA ALA A 48 -9.19 16.58 -2.87
C ALA A 48 -7.86 16.68 -3.65
N ALA A 49 -7.03 17.67 -3.31
CA ALA A 49 -5.70 17.83 -3.90
C ALA A 49 -4.79 16.63 -3.63
N VAL A 50 -4.77 16.14 -2.38
CA VAL A 50 -3.96 14.97 -2.02
C VAL A 50 -4.46 13.71 -2.72
N ALA A 51 -5.77 13.45 -2.72
CA ALA A 51 -6.33 12.30 -3.44
C ALA A 51 -5.97 12.36 -4.94
N GLU A 52 -6.06 13.54 -5.56
CA GLU A 52 -5.69 13.71 -6.96
C GLU A 52 -4.21 13.40 -7.19
N ILE A 53 -3.30 13.97 -6.40
CA ILE A 53 -1.86 13.71 -6.51
C ILE A 53 -1.56 12.22 -6.31
N LEU A 54 -2.03 11.61 -5.21
CA LEU A 54 -1.72 10.22 -4.88
C LEU A 54 -2.39 9.22 -5.85
N SER A 55 -3.45 9.60 -6.55
CA SER A 55 -4.10 8.72 -7.54
C SER A 55 -3.26 8.52 -8.81
N ARG A 56 -2.34 9.43 -9.13
CA ARG A 56 -1.61 9.49 -10.41
C ARG A 56 -0.61 8.36 -10.66
N ASP A 57 -0.74 7.69 -11.80
CA ASP A 57 0.17 6.60 -12.22
C ASP A 57 1.60 7.05 -12.57
N ASP A 58 1.74 8.33 -12.96
CA ASP A 58 2.96 8.99 -13.40
C ASP A 58 3.68 9.75 -12.28
N ILE A 59 3.29 9.51 -11.02
CA ILE A 59 3.93 10.13 -9.87
C ILE A 59 5.36 9.57 -9.65
N SER A 60 6.32 10.47 -9.47
CA SER A 60 7.75 10.11 -9.34
C SER A 60 8.07 9.64 -7.90
N VAL A 61 7.81 8.35 -7.63
CA VAL A 61 8.07 7.67 -6.35
C VAL A 61 8.81 6.35 -6.53
N HIS A 62 9.43 5.82 -5.47
CA HIS A 62 10.20 4.56 -5.57
C HIS A 62 9.35 3.31 -5.33
N SER A 63 8.26 3.43 -4.57
CA SER A 63 7.42 2.32 -4.15
C SER A 63 6.08 2.82 -3.63
N GLU A 64 5.11 1.91 -3.50
CA GLU A 64 3.82 2.23 -2.87
C GLU A 64 3.96 2.61 -1.39
N VAL A 65 5.06 2.17 -0.75
CA VAL A 65 5.43 2.56 0.62
C VAL A 65 5.61 4.06 0.74
N ASP A 66 6.21 4.71 -0.25
CA ASP A 66 6.44 6.16 -0.22
C ASP A 66 5.10 6.93 -0.27
N ILE A 67 4.11 6.40 -1.01
CA ILE A 67 2.76 6.96 -1.11
C ILE A 67 2.02 6.78 0.22
N PHE A 68 2.16 5.61 0.83
CA PHE A 68 1.58 5.31 2.13
C PHE A 68 2.16 6.20 3.24
N ASP A 69 3.48 6.36 3.30
CA ASP A 69 4.15 7.26 4.25
C ASP A 69 3.72 8.71 4.03
N ALA A 70 3.58 9.15 2.78
CA ALA A 70 3.08 10.49 2.46
C ALA A 70 1.63 10.69 2.94
N MET A 71 0.76 9.70 2.72
CA MET A 71 -0.62 9.72 3.23
C MET A 71 -0.65 9.82 4.76
N LEU A 72 0.16 9.01 5.46
CA LEU A 72 0.28 9.08 6.91
C LEU A 72 0.72 10.47 7.35
N ARG A 73 1.76 11.01 6.72
CA ARG A 73 2.28 12.34 7.06
C ARG A 73 1.25 13.44 6.84
N TRP A 74 0.48 13.38 5.76
CA TRP A 74 -0.63 14.32 5.50
C TRP A 74 -1.76 14.19 6.52
N HIS A 75 -2.08 12.96 6.94
CA HIS A 75 -3.13 12.76 7.94
C HIS A 75 -2.72 13.22 9.34
N HIS A 76 -1.45 13.01 9.72
CA HIS A 76 -0.94 13.27 11.08
C HIS A 76 -0.63 14.74 11.40
N THR A 77 -0.97 15.69 10.53
CA THR A 77 -0.79 17.12 10.81
C THR A 77 -1.94 17.80 11.54
N ASP A 78 -3.12 17.18 11.60
CA ASP A 78 -4.28 17.72 12.34
C ASP A 78 -4.45 17.13 13.76
N GLU A 79 -3.79 16.01 14.08
CA GLU A 79 -3.77 15.45 15.44
C GLU A 79 -2.31 15.16 15.83
N ASP A 80 -1.73 16.05 16.63
CA ASP A 80 -0.51 15.92 17.44
C ASP A 80 0.62 15.03 16.90
N ALA A 81 1.77 15.66 16.68
CA ALA A 81 3.06 15.15 16.20
C ALA A 81 3.70 13.97 16.99
N TYR A 82 2.97 12.92 17.38
CA TYR A 82 3.47 11.94 18.34
C TYR A 82 2.93 10.51 18.14
N LEU A 83 3.08 9.93 16.95
CA LEU A 83 2.75 8.51 16.73
C LEU A 83 3.74 7.71 15.87
N ILE A 84 5.01 8.13 15.83
CA ILE A 84 6.10 7.26 15.35
C ILE A 84 6.69 6.41 16.50
N GLY A 85 6.30 6.65 17.77
CA GLY A 85 6.97 6.01 18.93
C GLY A 85 6.12 5.38 20.03
N THR A 86 5.03 6.00 20.51
CA THR A 86 4.72 5.78 21.95
C THR A 86 3.27 5.88 22.44
N SER A 87 2.24 6.09 21.61
CA SER A 87 0.85 6.10 22.13
C SER A 87 0.07 4.83 21.74
N THR A 88 -0.23 4.05 22.77
CA THR A 88 -0.87 2.72 22.84
C THR A 88 -2.33 2.66 22.37
N LYS A 89 -2.84 3.70 21.68
CA LYS A 89 -4.15 3.65 21.04
C LYS A 89 -3.95 3.48 19.55
N THR A 90 -3.84 2.22 19.11
CA THR A 90 -4.05 1.82 17.71
C THR A 90 -5.49 2.17 17.32
N ARG A 91 -5.74 3.46 17.02
CA ARG A 91 -6.97 3.89 16.37
C ARG A 91 -7.02 3.19 15.02
N ASN A 92 -8.19 2.69 14.67
CA ASN A 92 -8.40 2.08 13.36
C ASN A 92 -8.24 3.20 12.31
N LEU A 93 -7.10 3.23 11.63
CA LEU A 93 -6.72 4.32 10.73
C LEU A 93 -7.73 4.46 9.57
N ARG A 94 -8.40 3.37 9.20
CA ARG A 94 -9.49 3.36 8.22
C ARG A 94 -10.63 4.32 8.59
N LYS A 95 -10.90 4.52 9.88
CA LYS A 95 -11.97 5.42 10.34
C LYS A 95 -11.53 6.89 10.36
N CYS A 96 -10.23 7.13 10.40
CA CYS A 96 -9.66 8.47 10.55
C CYS A 96 -9.28 9.07 9.19
N ILE A 97 -8.77 8.26 8.27
CA ILE A 97 -8.41 8.69 6.92
C ILE A 97 -9.66 8.74 6.03
N LYS A 98 -9.75 9.80 5.23
CA LYS A 98 -10.81 9.93 4.22
C LYS A 98 -10.66 8.84 3.17
N GLU A 99 -11.79 8.18 2.86
CA GLU A 99 -11.82 7.05 1.92
C GLU A 99 -11.24 7.40 0.54
N SER A 100 -11.45 8.62 0.05
CA SER A 100 -10.88 9.09 -1.23
C SER A 100 -9.34 9.00 -1.28
N VAL A 101 -8.67 9.30 -0.17
CA VAL A 101 -7.20 9.23 -0.07
C VAL A 101 -6.75 7.80 0.14
N LEU A 102 -7.43 7.05 1.01
CA LEU A 102 -7.11 5.64 1.25
C LEU A 102 -7.22 4.80 -0.03
N ASN A 103 -8.23 5.08 -0.86
CA ASN A 103 -8.46 4.45 -2.16
C ASN A 103 -7.32 4.66 -3.17
N CYS A 104 -6.39 5.57 -2.91
CA CYS A 104 -5.23 5.81 -3.76
C CYS A 104 -4.08 4.83 -3.50
N ILE A 105 -4.07 4.14 -2.36
CA ILE A 105 -3.02 3.18 -2.00
C ILE A 105 -3.30 1.82 -2.67
N ARG A 106 -2.30 1.25 -3.34
CA ARG A 106 -2.41 -0.05 -4.02
C ARG A 106 -1.77 -1.15 -3.19
N PHE A 107 -2.52 -1.69 -2.23
CA PHE A 107 -2.01 -2.73 -1.32
C PHE A 107 -1.38 -3.95 -2.02
N PRO A 108 -1.90 -4.44 -3.16
CA PRO A 108 -1.25 -5.53 -3.90
C PRO A 108 0.19 -5.26 -4.31
N ASN A 109 0.55 -3.99 -4.54
CA ASN A 109 1.89 -3.60 -5.00
C ASN A 109 2.92 -3.52 -3.86
N PHE A 110 2.53 -3.82 -2.63
CA PHE A 110 3.47 -3.93 -1.51
C PHE A 110 4.19 -5.27 -1.53
N GLU A 111 5.43 -5.25 -1.08
CA GLU A 111 6.11 -6.48 -0.69
C GLU A 111 5.43 -7.05 0.57
N PRO A 112 5.06 -8.35 0.61
CA PRO A 112 4.32 -8.94 1.72
C PRO A 112 4.96 -8.67 3.09
N PHE A 113 6.29 -8.74 3.13
CA PHE A 113 7.10 -8.48 4.31
C PHE A 113 6.98 -7.04 4.82
N VAL A 114 6.94 -6.08 3.89
CA VAL A 114 6.76 -4.67 4.23
C VAL A 114 5.35 -4.41 4.76
N TYR A 115 4.34 -5.02 4.13
CA TYR A 115 2.96 -4.89 4.61
C TYR A 115 2.80 -5.42 6.04
N CYS A 116 3.25 -6.65 6.30
CA CYS A 116 3.13 -7.27 7.63
C CYS A 116 3.90 -6.48 8.69
N GLY A 117 5.11 -6.01 8.36
CA GLY A 117 5.97 -5.29 9.31
C GLY A 117 5.53 -3.85 9.61
N LEU A 118 4.99 -3.12 8.62
CA LEU A 118 4.73 -1.68 8.75
C LEU A 118 3.26 -1.29 8.69
N ILE A 119 2.44 -2.01 7.91
CA ILE A 119 1.11 -1.56 7.49
C ILE A 119 0.01 -2.26 8.28
N GLN A 120 0.14 -3.58 8.49
CA GLN A 120 -0.87 -4.40 9.16
C GLN A 120 -1.23 -3.88 10.55
N ARG A 121 -0.24 -3.35 11.29
CA ARG A 121 -0.46 -2.77 12.63
C ARG A 121 -1.47 -1.62 12.67
N TRP A 122 -1.67 -0.92 11.55
CA TRP A 122 -2.62 0.19 11.44
C TRP A 122 -4.07 -0.27 11.24
N ARG A 123 -4.30 -1.58 11.04
CA ARG A 123 -5.63 -2.20 10.88
C ARG A 123 -6.51 -1.50 9.84
N ILE A 124 -5.90 -1.14 8.72
CA ILE A 124 -6.54 -0.40 7.63
C ILE A 124 -7.48 -1.32 6.85
N LEU A 125 -6.99 -2.53 6.56
CA LEU A 125 -7.76 -3.56 5.87
C LEU A 125 -8.60 -4.36 6.86
N SER A 126 -9.79 -4.78 6.42
CA SER A 126 -10.58 -5.78 7.15
C SER A 126 -9.96 -7.16 6.98
N LYS A 127 -10.34 -8.12 7.83
CA LYS A 127 -9.84 -9.49 7.73
C LYS A 127 -10.07 -10.10 6.34
N ASP A 128 -11.25 -9.91 5.76
CA ASP A 128 -11.58 -10.42 4.42
C ASP A 128 -10.71 -9.77 3.32
N GLU A 129 -10.37 -8.49 3.47
CA GLU A 129 -9.49 -7.77 2.54
C GLU A 129 -8.04 -8.22 2.68
N GLU A 130 -7.58 -8.52 3.90
CA GLU A 130 -6.26 -9.10 4.15
C GLU A 130 -6.16 -10.51 3.57
N ASP A 131 -7.15 -11.37 3.82
CA ASP A 131 -7.17 -12.73 3.28
C ASP A 131 -7.19 -12.72 1.74
N TYR A 132 -7.89 -11.75 1.13
CA TYR A 132 -7.83 -11.51 -0.31
C TYR A 132 -6.44 -11.03 -0.77
N LEU A 133 -5.84 -10.05 -0.08
CA LEU A 133 -4.49 -9.57 -0.39
C LEU A 133 -3.44 -10.69 -0.32
N TYR A 134 -3.52 -11.57 0.70
CA TYR A 134 -2.65 -12.74 0.81
C TYR A 134 -2.84 -13.72 -0.36
N SER A 135 -4.07 -13.88 -0.87
CA SER A 135 -4.31 -14.72 -2.05
C SER A 135 -3.65 -14.17 -3.32
N ILE A 136 -3.63 -12.85 -3.50
CA ILE A 136 -2.91 -12.21 -4.61
C ILE A 136 -1.42 -12.53 -4.52
N TRP A 137 -0.81 -12.33 -3.36
CA TRP A 137 0.62 -12.56 -3.18
C TRP A 137 1.02 -14.04 -3.25
N ALA A 138 0.14 -14.96 -2.84
CA ALA A 138 0.37 -16.39 -2.96
C ALA A 138 0.30 -16.88 -4.42
N GLY A 139 -0.10 -16.03 -5.37
CA GLY A 139 -0.28 -16.40 -6.78
C GLY A 139 -1.42 -17.40 -6.99
N THR A 140 -2.28 -17.59 -5.98
CA THR A 140 -3.46 -18.44 -6.12
C THR A 140 -4.40 -17.76 -7.12
N SER A 141 -4.59 -18.40 -8.28
CA SER A 141 -5.51 -17.93 -9.31
C SER A 141 -6.87 -17.65 -8.70
N GLU A 142 -7.52 -16.60 -9.18
CA GLU A 142 -8.81 -16.04 -8.77
C GLU A 142 -9.93 -17.08 -8.52
N SER A 143 -9.82 -17.86 -7.47
CA SER A 143 -10.88 -18.73 -6.97
C SER A 143 -11.92 -17.80 -6.38
N GLU A 144 -13.01 -17.54 -7.11
CA GLU A 144 -14.37 -17.08 -6.74
C GLU A 144 -14.54 -16.05 -5.59
N THR A 145 -13.46 -15.53 -5.03
CA THR A 145 -13.41 -14.75 -3.81
C THR A 145 -13.71 -13.32 -4.19
N ASN A 146 -15.03 -13.11 -4.27
CA ASN A 146 -15.74 -11.85 -4.30
C ASN A 146 -15.30 -10.90 -5.43
N GLU A 147 -16.05 -10.90 -6.54
CA GLU A 147 -16.15 -9.73 -7.42
C GLU A 147 -16.36 -8.42 -6.63
N ARG A 148 -17.02 -8.52 -5.47
CA ARG A 148 -17.22 -7.43 -4.49
C ARG A 148 -15.91 -6.87 -3.90
N LEU A 149 -14.84 -7.66 -3.83
CA LEU A 149 -13.52 -7.22 -3.38
C LEU A 149 -12.68 -6.75 -4.56
N LYS A 150 -12.82 -7.37 -5.74
CA LYS A 150 -12.19 -6.90 -6.99
C LYS A 150 -12.60 -5.46 -7.36
N SER A 151 -13.81 -5.06 -7.02
CA SER A 151 -14.30 -3.70 -7.27
C SER A 151 -13.75 -2.65 -6.30
N ARG A 152 -13.03 -3.04 -5.24
CA ARG A 152 -12.51 -2.09 -4.26
C ARG A 152 -11.30 -1.33 -4.81
N PRO A 153 -11.30 0.02 -4.77
CA PRO A 153 -10.28 0.82 -5.45
C PRO A 153 -8.84 0.60 -4.97
N PHE A 154 -8.61 0.34 -3.68
CA PHE A 154 -7.27 0.15 -3.10
C PHE A 154 -6.70 -1.27 -3.28
N LEU A 155 -7.51 -2.20 -3.79
CA LEU A 155 -7.10 -3.56 -4.14
C LEU A 155 -6.76 -3.69 -5.64
N LYS A 156 -6.60 -2.56 -6.34
CA LYS A 156 -6.13 -2.53 -7.72
C LYS A 156 -4.70 -3.06 -7.80
N ASN A 157 -4.50 -4.09 -8.63
CA ASN A 157 -3.20 -4.69 -8.91
C ASN A 157 -2.46 -4.01 -10.09
N SER A 158 -2.90 -2.81 -10.50
CA SER A 158 -2.24 -2.09 -11.58
C SER A 158 -0.95 -1.44 -11.06
N PRO A 159 0.24 -1.80 -11.58
CA PRO A 159 1.49 -1.21 -11.13
C PRO A 159 1.55 0.28 -11.51
N ARG A 160 2.17 1.11 -10.65
CA ARG A 160 2.56 2.48 -11.01
C ARG A 160 3.92 2.47 -11.69
N THR A 161 4.27 3.58 -12.35
CA THR A 161 5.62 3.76 -12.89
C THR A 161 6.56 4.19 -11.76
N TYR A 162 7.31 3.25 -11.17
CA TYR A 162 8.24 3.56 -10.10
C TYR A 162 9.61 3.99 -10.63
N ILE A 163 10.14 5.08 -10.08
CA ILE A 163 11.51 5.53 -10.39
C ILE A 163 12.53 4.70 -9.59
N LYS A 164 13.62 4.28 -10.23
CA LYS A 164 14.68 3.52 -9.56
C LYS A 164 15.24 4.31 -8.38
N ARG A 165 15.30 3.68 -7.22
CA ARG A 165 15.92 4.26 -6.03
C ARG A 165 17.43 4.39 -6.25
N PRO A 166 18.05 5.55 -5.95
CA PRO A 166 19.51 5.68 -6.03
C PRO A 166 20.18 4.69 -5.07
N ALA A 167 21.29 4.09 -5.51
CA ALA A 167 21.98 3.01 -4.81
C ALA A 167 22.41 3.38 -3.37
N SER A 168 22.69 4.66 -3.11
CA SER A 168 23.01 5.20 -1.79
C SER A 168 21.89 5.02 -0.75
N THR A 169 20.63 4.90 -1.19
CA THR A 169 19.45 4.91 -0.30
C THR A 169 18.78 3.53 -0.18
N GLN A 170 19.20 2.54 -0.97
CA GLN A 170 18.73 1.15 -0.84
C GLN A 170 19.11 0.53 0.51
N ASN A 171 20.23 0.97 1.09
CA ASN A 171 20.67 0.52 2.41
C ASN A 171 19.71 0.91 3.54
N VAL A 172 18.90 1.97 3.41
CA VAL A 172 18.02 2.43 4.51
C VAL A 172 16.81 1.52 4.73
N LEU A 173 16.24 0.91 3.67
CA LEU A 173 15.20 -0.11 3.84
C LEU A 173 15.79 -1.44 4.31
N ARG A 174 16.99 -1.80 3.84
CA ARG A 174 17.74 -2.96 4.35
C ARG A 174 18.11 -2.80 5.83
N LEU A 175 18.45 -1.59 6.26
CA LEU A 175 18.73 -1.26 7.66
C LEU A 175 17.44 -1.22 8.49
N ARG A 176 16.33 -0.63 8.02
CA ARG A 176 15.03 -0.72 8.73
C ARG A 176 14.53 -2.16 8.90
N SER A 177 14.76 -3.03 7.91
CA SER A 177 14.43 -4.46 8.00
C SER A 177 15.47 -5.27 8.80
N ALA A 178 16.71 -4.80 8.93
CA ALA A 178 17.72 -5.40 9.81
C ALA A 178 17.59 -4.93 11.27
N ASP A 179 17.19 -3.69 11.53
CA ASP A 179 16.92 -3.14 12.87
C ASP A 179 15.67 -3.77 13.50
N LEU A 180 14.68 -4.16 12.66
CA LEU A 180 13.57 -5.03 13.05
C LEU A 180 14.01 -6.45 13.43
N LYS A 181 15.18 -6.92 12.95
CA LYS A 181 15.77 -8.21 13.35
C LYS A 181 16.70 -8.09 14.57
N ALA A 182 17.18 -6.89 14.89
CA ALA A 182 18.27 -6.68 15.86
C ALA A 182 17.83 -6.05 17.20
N THR A 183 16.55 -5.75 17.42
CA THR A 183 16.07 -5.24 18.72
C THR A 183 15.59 -6.37 19.63
N PRO A 184 16.29 -6.69 20.75
CA PRO A 184 15.77 -7.57 21.77
C PRO A 184 14.83 -6.76 22.67
N SER A 185 13.58 -6.66 22.25
CA SER A 185 12.50 -6.09 23.06
C SER A 185 11.24 -6.86 22.73
N ASN A 186 10.60 -7.43 23.75
CA ASN A 186 9.34 -8.19 23.93
C ASN A 186 8.26 -8.28 22.81
N ASN A 187 8.39 -7.60 21.68
CA ASN A 187 7.57 -7.73 20.47
C ASN A 187 8.14 -8.70 19.42
N SER A 188 9.35 -9.23 19.58
CA SER A 188 9.93 -10.19 18.61
C SER A 188 9.11 -11.47 18.47
N ASP A 189 8.44 -11.89 19.54
CA ASP A 189 7.65 -13.12 19.55
C ASP A 189 6.29 -12.95 18.87
N LEU A 190 5.72 -11.74 18.90
CA LEU A 190 4.51 -11.38 18.14
C LEU A 190 4.79 -11.28 16.64
N LEU A 191 5.90 -10.63 16.24
CA LEU A 191 6.32 -10.52 14.84
C LEU A 191 6.77 -11.86 14.27
N LYS A 192 7.47 -12.70 15.04
CA LYS A 192 7.79 -14.09 14.65
C LYS A 192 6.52 -14.94 14.55
N MET A 193 5.58 -14.84 15.50
CA MET A 193 4.28 -15.52 15.40
C MET A 193 3.53 -15.12 14.14
N ASP A 194 3.47 -13.84 13.79
CA ASP A 194 2.71 -13.38 12.63
C ASP A 194 3.41 -13.72 11.31
N TYR A 195 4.75 -13.71 11.25
CA TYR A 195 5.49 -14.23 10.10
C TYR A 195 5.29 -15.73 9.90
N SER A 196 5.45 -16.52 10.97
CA SER A 196 5.24 -17.96 10.92
C SER A 196 3.81 -18.28 10.54
N LYS A 197 2.82 -17.50 10.97
CA LYS A 197 1.42 -17.65 10.53
C LYS A 197 1.21 -17.27 9.07
N VAL A 198 1.86 -16.22 8.56
CA VAL A 198 1.73 -15.81 7.15
C VAL A 198 2.37 -16.85 6.25
N GLU A 199 3.59 -17.30 6.57
CA GLU A 199 4.29 -18.35 5.85
C GLU A 199 3.55 -19.70 5.96
N PHE A 200 3.03 -20.03 7.14
CA PHE A 200 2.20 -21.22 7.34
C PHE A 200 0.88 -21.15 6.56
N LYS A 201 0.20 -20.00 6.53
CA LYS A 201 -1.03 -19.81 5.75
C LYS A 201 -0.74 -19.87 4.25
N MET A 202 0.36 -19.28 3.77
CA MET A 202 0.78 -19.39 2.37
C MET A 202 1.07 -20.85 2.01
N ASN A 203 1.79 -21.57 2.87
CA ASN A 203 2.13 -22.98 2.64
C ASN A 203 0.91 -23.90 2.73
N GLN A 204 0.01 -23.74 3.72
CA GLN A 204 -1.24 -24.50 3.80
C GLN A 204 -2.09 -24.32 2.55
N LYS A 205 -2.24 -23.07 2.10
CA LYS A 205 -3.06 -22.76 0.93
C LYS A 205 -2.45 -23.28 -0.37
N GLN A 206 -1.13 -23.33 -0.48
CA GLN A 206 -0.44 -24.01 -1.59
C GLN A 206 -0.69 -25.53 -1.58
N ILE A 207 -0.64 -26.17 -0.41
CA ILE A 207 -0.91 -27.62 -0.25
C ILE A 207 -2.36 -27.94 -0.63
N GLU A 208 -3.33 -27.13 -0.18
CA GLU A 208 -4.74 -27.28 -0.56
C GLU A 208 -4.93 -27.16 -2.07
N THR A 209 -4.25 -26.19 -2.71
CA THR A 209 -4.30 -26.00 -4.18
C THR A 209 -3.73 -27.20 -4.94
N GLN A 210 -2.60 -27.75 -4.49
CA GLN A 210 -2.00 -28.95 -5.10
C GLN A 210 -2.89 -30.19 -4.93
N THR A 211 -3.53 -30.33 -3.77
CA THR A 211 -4.44 -31.45 -3.48
C THR A 211 -5.69 -31.39 -4.36
N GLN A 212 -6.23 -30.18 -4.59
CA GLN A 212 -7.37 -29.97 -5.47
C GLN A 212 -7.02 -30.28 -6.94
N GLN A 213 -5.85 -29.82 -7.42
CA GLN A 213 -5.37 -30.12 -8.77
C GLN A 213 -5.15 -31.63 -9.01
N ALA A 214 -4.65 -32.34 -8.01
CA ALA A 214 -4.51 -33.80 -8.06
C ALA A 214 -5.88 -34.50 -8.12
N ALA A 215 -6.84 -34.05 -7.31
CA ALA A 215 -8.19 -34.62 -7.30
C ALA A 215 -8.95 -34.39 -8.63
N ASP A 216 -8.74 -33.24 -9.27
CA ASP A 216 -9.37 -32.93 -10.55
C ASP A 216 -8.69 -33.68 -11.71
N SER A 217 -7.36 -33.88 -11.66
CA SER A 217 -6.63 -34.76 -12.58
C SER A 217 -7.09 -36.22 -12.46
N ASP A 218 -7.31 -36.73 -11.24
CA ASP A 218 -7.80 -38.10 -11.02
C ASP A 218 -9.24 -38.30 -11.53
N LYS A 219 -10.09 -37.28 -11.44
CA LYS A 219 -11.43 -37.32 -12.05
C LYS A 219 -11.37 -37.36 -13.57
N GLU A 220 -10.47 -36.59 -14.17
CA GLU A 220 -10.26 -36.57 -15.62
C GLU A 220 -9.77 -37.93 -16.13
N TRP A 221 -8.77 -38.52 -15.47
CA TRP A 221 -8.27 -39.87 -15.78
C TRP A 221 -9.34 -40.95 -15.61
N ASN A 222 -10.16 -40.89 -14.56
CA ASN A 222 -11.24 -41.86 -14.34
C ASN A 222 -12.39 -41.71 -15.34
N THR A 223 -12.58 -40.52 -15.92
CA THR A 223 -13.57 -40.30 -16.99
C THR A 223 -13.06 -40.89 -18.30
N LEU A 224 -11.82 -40.60 -18.67
CA LEU A 224 -11.17 -41.18 -19.86
C LEU A 224 -11.12 -42.71 -19.81
N ARG A 225 -10.92 -43.30 -18.63
CA ARG A 225 -10.89 -44.76 -18.45
C ARG A 225 -12.26 -45.45 -18.60
N LYS A 226 -13.37 -44.72 -18.51
CA LYS A 226 -14.71 -45.26 -18.75
C LYS A 226 -15.10 -45.28 -20.23
N ASP A 227 -14.38 -44.53 -21.05
CA ASP A 227 -14.62 -44.39 -22.49
C ASP A 227 -13.76 -45.37 -23.34
N PHE A 228 -12.88 -46.15 -22.69
CA PHE A 228 -12.11 -47.27 -23.26
C PHE A 228 -12.59 -48.61 -22.70
#